data_AF-A0A4Q4YF18-F1
#
_entry.id   AF-A0A4Q4YF18-F1
#
_cell.length_a   1.000
_cell.length_b   1.000
_cell.length_c   1.000
_cell.angle_alpha   90.00
_cell.angle_beta   90.00
_cell.angle_gamma   90.00
#
_symmetry.space_group_name_H-M   'P 1'
#
loop_
_entity.id
_entity.type
_entity.pdbx_description
1 polymer ?
#
loop_
_entity_poly.entity_id
_entity_poly.type
_entity_poly.pdbx_seq_one_letter_code
_entity_poly.pdbx_strand_id
1 'polypeptide(L)'
;MAALSADRIRLIHQQRRDRRTQLLDELIGGRDLVATALSNPSEILEHRALRDALLGRTCYPPDEEAMLKRITNNAIQSRDYLIAYAANPEDGRTPALLDAWKILICDVRYLEEGANLQDAYDAQLREEELQTVAERAREVVRTEDEKIARRNAKWVIPLLERLSPEDLAQMELQGGGAINAIWKQVSPAPPAWIQQIVDAQQLWGFVFDKTRETKQKYGHKWHFKDYRESLSSPGILRNTFIVVDAGCIPEDLWECTRPAYEIFWVWAYDADWEPSSTKDTESDGEEYQGRVKVPIYCLDAWFYAARYEGVSLRDMWLKAQNHPAKLWICYSKPLEEWRHEPYI
;
A
#
# COMPACT_ATOMS: atom_id res chain seq x y z
N MET A 1 -8.56 -44.57 19.97
CA MET A 1 -8.32 -43.17 20.37
C MET A 1 -9.61 -42.65 20.99
N ALA A 2 -9.61 -42.32 22.28
CA ALA A 2 -10.80 -41.78 22.95
C ALA A 2 -10.99 -40.31 22.55
N ALA A 3 -12.17 -39.96 22.06
CA ALA A 3 -12.53 -38.57 21.77
C ALA A 3 -12.45 -37.74 23.06
N LEU A 4 -11.79 -36.58 23.00
CA LEU A 4 -11.78 -35.63 24.11
C LEU A 4 -13.21 -35.13 24.35
N SER A 5 -13.66 -35.10 25.62
CA SER A 5 -14.97 -34.52 25.97
C SER A 5 -15.01 -33.03 25.63
N ALA A 6 -16.19 -32.51 25.26
CA ALA A 6 -16.39 -31.10 24.92
C ALA A 6 -15.87 -30.14 25.99
N ASP A 7 -16.04 -30.50 27.28
CA ASP A 7 -15.55 -29.71 28.41
C ASP A 7 -14.02 -29.63 28.45
N ARG A 8 -13.33 -30.73 28.10
CA ARG A 8 -11.87 -30.76 28.03
C ARG A 8 -11.35 -29.90 26.87
N ILE A 9 -12.06 -29.87 25.75
CA ILE A 9 -11.73 -28.99 24.62
C ILE A 9 -11.90 -27.52 25.04
N ARG A 10 -13.03 -27.16 25.66
CA ARG A 10 -13.27 -25.81 26.17
C ARG A 10 -12.18 -25.35 27.14
N LEU A 11 -11.80 -26.20 28.10
CA LEU A 11 -10.73 -25.89 29.05
C LEU A 11 -9.38 -25.63 28.35
N ILE A 12 -9.03 -26.43 27.34
CA ILE A 12 -7.79 -26.23 26.56
C ILE A 12 -7.82 -24.89 25.83
N HIS A 13 -8.96 -24.52 25.22
CA HIS A 13 -9.09 -23.23 24.55
C HIS A 13 -8.95 -22.07 25.53
N GLN A 14 -9.60 -22.14 26.69
CA GLN A 14 -9.49 -21.13 27.73
C GLN A 14 -8.04 -20.95 28.21
N GLN A 15 -7.36 -22.04 28.56
CA GLN A 15 -5.96 -21.99 29.00
C GLN A 15 -5.03 -21.39 27.94
N ARG A 16 -5.27 -21.66 26.66
CA ARG A 16 -4.48 -21.09 25.56
C ARG A 16 -4.78 -19.61 25.37
N ARG A 17 -6.03 -19.18 25.55
CA ARG A 17 -6.43 -17.77 25.51
C ARG A 17 -5.75 -17.01 26.64
N ASP A 18 -5.89 -17.48 27.87
CA ASP A 18 -5.30 -16.85 29.06
C ASP A 18 -3.77 -16.72 28.93
N ARG A 19 -3.10 -17.78 28.44
CA ARG A 19 -1.65 -17.73 28.20
C ARG A 19 -1.25 -16.70 27.15
N ARG A 20 -2.02 -16.53 26.08
CA ARG A 20 -1.72 -15.52 25.05
C ARG A 20 -1.96 -14.11 25.57
N THR A 21 -3.02 -13.90 26.35
CA THR A 21 -3.29 -12.63 27.03
C THR A 21 -2.15 -12.27 27.98
N GLN A 22 -1.69 -13.21 28.82
CA GLN A 22 -0.57 -12.98 29.71
C GLN A 22 0.72 -12.59 28.95
N LEU A 23 1.05 -13.31 27.87
CA LEU A 23 2.22 -12.98 27.05
C LEU A 23 2.09 -11.61 26.38
N LEU A 24 0.89 -11.23 25.97
CA LEU A 24 0.65 -9.90 25.42
C LEU A 24 0.79 -8.82 26.50
N ASP A 25 0.26 -9.03 27.71
CA ASP A 25 0.38 -8.08 28.82
C ASP A 25 1.84 -7.88 29.25
N GLU A 26 2.60 -8.97 29.35
CA GLU A 26 4.05 -8.95 29.58
C GLU A 26 4.78 -8.21 28.46
N LEU A 27 4.38 -8.45 27.21
CA LEU A 27 4.94 -7.75 26.06
C LEU A 27 4.57 -6.27 26.08
N ILE A 28 3.34 -5.86 26.40
CA ILE A 28 2.96 -4.44 26.50
C ILE A 28 3.74 -3.78 27.63
N GLY A 29 3.91 -4.46 28.77
CA GLY A 29 4.72 -3.98 29.89
C GLY A 29 4.22 -2.66 30.47
N GLY A 30 2.91 -2.39 30.39
CA GLY A 30 2.29 -1.14 30.83
C GLY A 30 2.55 0.07 29.93
N ARG A 31 3.15 -0.11 28.75
CA ARG A 31 3.38 0.97 27.78
C ARG A 31 2.06 1.50 27.22
N ASP A 32 2.02 2.80 26.97
CA ASP A 32 0.97 3.43 26.17
C ASP A 32 1.28 3.20 24.68
N LEU A 33 0.62 2.20 24.09
CA LEU A 33 0.83 1.83 22.69
C LEU A 33 0.49 2.96 21.71
N VAL A 34 -0.46 3.85 22.06
CA VAL A 34 -0.83 4.99 21.22
C VAL A 34 0.30 6.00 21.20
N ALA A 35 0.84 6.35 22.37
CA ALA A 35 1.99 7.25 22.47
C ALA A 35 3.22 6.65 21.79
N THR A 36 3.52 5.37 22.03
CA THR A 36 4.66 4.67 21.43
C THR A 36 4.56 4.64 19.90
N ALA A 37 3.40 4.32 19.33
CA ALA A 37 3.20 4.29 17.88
C ALA A 37 3.44 5.66 17.23
N LEU A 38 3.04 6.75 17.89
CA LEU A 38 3.23 8.11 17.35
C LEU A 38 4.68 8.61 17.48
N SER A 39 5.41 8.18 18.51
CA SER A 39 6.81 8.61 18.72
C SER A 39 7.84 7.71 18.04
N ASN A 40 7.58 6.39 17.99
CA ASN A 40 8.50 5.38 17.49
C ASN A 40 7.73 4.20 16.85
N PRO A 41 7.18 4.38 15.63
CA PRO A 41 6.35 3.37 14.96
C PRO A 41 7.02 2.01 14.81
N SER A 42 8.34 1.98 14.57
CA SER A 42 9.12 0.77 14.32
C SER A 42 9.01 -0.23 15.47
N GLU A 43 8.97 0.24 16.71
CA GLU A 43 8.84 -0.62 17.91
C GLU A 43 7.53 -1.42 17.92
N ILE A 44 6.46 -0.84 17.38
CA ILE A 44 5.16 -1.53 17.24
C ILE A 44 5.13 -2.40 15.98
N LEU A 45 5.68 -1.90 14.87
CA LEU A 45 5.69 -2.59 13.58
C LEU A 45 6.52 -3.88 13.59
N GLU A 46 7.60 -3.94 14.36
CA GLU A 46 8.45 -5.13 14.54
C GLU A 46 7.73 -6.26 15.30
N HIS A 47 6.65 -5.95 16.02
CA HIS A 47 5.91 -6.90 16.84
C HIS A 47 4.43 -6.99 16.44
N ARG A 48 4.09 -8.01 15.63
CA ARG A 48 2.70 -8.27 15.18
C ARG A 48 1.67 -8.22 16.32
N ALA A 49 2.02 -8.73 17.51
CA ALA A 49 1.11 -8.75 18.66
C ALA A 49 0.81 -7.36 19.22
N LEU A 50 1.80 -6.45 19.26
CA LEU A 50 1.60 -5.06 19.70
C LEU A 50 0.78 -4.28 18.67
N ARG A 51 1.06 -4.49 17.37
CA ARG A 51 0.26 -3.92 16.29
C ARG A 51 -1.20 -4.39 16.34
N ASP A 52 -1.41 -5.70 16.44
CA ASP A 52 -2.76 -6.28 16.50
C ASP A 52 -3.51 -5.77 17.75
N ALA A 53 -2.83 -5.59 18.89
CA ALA A 53 -3.42 -4.98 20.09
C ALA A 53 -3.81 -3.50 19.87
N LEU A 54 -2.95 -2.69 19.24
CA LEU A 54 -3.24 -1.27 18.94
C LEU A 54 -4.42 -1.13 17.95
N LEU A 55 -4.56 -2.07 17.01
CA LEU A 55 -5.70 -2.15 16.10
C LEU A 55 -6.97 -2.73 16.75
N GLY A 56 -6.91 -3.13 18.02
CA GLY A 56 -8.04 -3.67 18.79
C GLY A 56 -8.41 -5.12 18.42
N ARG A 57 -7.48 -5.87 17.84
CA ARG A 57 -7.68 -7.27 17.47
C ARG A 57 -7.44 -8.18 18.67
N THR A 58 -8.02 -9.37 18.62
CA THR A 58 -7.77 -10.39 19.64
C THR A 58 -6.39 -11.00 19.46
N CYS A 59 -5.68 -11.25 20.57
CA CYS A 59 -4.44 -12.01 20.56
C CYS A 59 -4.65 -13.52 20.35
N TYR A 60 -5.92 -13.98 20.29
CA TYR A 60 -6.28 -15.38 20.17
C TYR A 60 -6.94 -15.66 18.80
N PRO A 61 -6.17 -16.14 17.79
CA PRO A 61 -6.67 -16.38 16.44
C PRO A 61 -7.99 -17.13 16.32
N PRO A 62 -8.27 -18.21 17.10
CA PRO A 62 -9.56 -18.89 16.99
C PRO A 62 -10.78 -18.01 17.31
N ASP A 63 -10.63 -17.00 18.17
CA ASP A 63 -11.71 -16.05 18.47
C ASP A 63 -11.92 -15.09 17.28
N GLU A 64 -10.85 -14.66 16.61
CA GLU A 64 -10.91 -13.84 15.39
C GLU A 64 -11.56 -14.63 14.25
N GLU A 65 -11.15 -15.89 14.04
CA GLU A 65 -11.73 -16.78 13.02
C GLU A 65 -13.21 -17.04 13.27
N ALA A 66 -13.61 -17.27 14.53
CA ALA A 66 -15.01 -17.47 14.90
C ALA A 66 -15.83 -16.19 14.67
N MET A 67 -15.29 -15.02 15.02
CA MET A 67 -15.91 -13.73 14.75
C MET A 67 -16.08 -13.51 13.24
N LEU A 68 -15.04 -13.73 12.44
CA LEU A 68 -15.10 -13.56 11.00
C LEU A 68 -16.14 -14.49 10.37
N LYS A 69 -16.15 -15.78 10.73
CA LYS A 69 -17.16 -16.73 10.25
C LYS A 69 -18.58 -16.28 10.60
N ARG A 70 -18.79 -15.73 11.80
CA ARG A 70 -20.08 -15.19 12.21
C ARG A 70 -20.48 -13.97 11.38
N ILE A 71 -19.57 -13.01 11.19
CA ILE A 71 -19.83 -11.76 10.46
C ILE A 71 -20.02 -11.99 8.96
N THR A 72 -19.22 -12.88 8.36
CA THR A 72 -19.22 -13.11 6.91
C THR A 72 -20.01 -14.35 6.50
N ASN A 73 -20.89 -14.88 7.37
CA ASN A 73 -21.64 -16.11 7.12
C ASN A 73 -20.77 -17.28 6.56
N ASN A 74 -19.63 -17.53 7.21
CA ASN A 74 -18.61 -18.53 6.83
C ASN A 74 -17.86 -18.31 5.50
N ALA A 75 -18.11 -17.21 4.78
CA ALA A 75 -17.42 -16.92 3.52
C ALA A 75 -15.91 -16.71 3.70
N ILE A 76 -15.49 -16.13 4.83
CA ILE A 76 -14.10 -15.81 5.13
C ILE A 76 -13.71 -16.47 6.45
N GLN A 77 -12.56 -17.13 6.44
CA GLN A 77 -12.06 -17.89 7.59
C GLN A 77 -10.82 -17.27 8.22
N SER A 78 -10.19 -16.28 7.57
CA SER A 78 -8.95 -15.69 8.03
C SER A 78 -8.93 -14.20 7.69
N ARG A 79 -8.46 -13.40 8.64
CA ARG A 79 -8.18 -11.98 8.46
C ARG A 79 -7.21 -11.74 7.31
N ASP A 80 -6.15 -12.54 7.23
CA ASP A 80 -5.10 -12.36 6.23
C ASP A 80 -5.67 -12.58 4.81
N TYR A 81 -6.61 -13.52 4.64
CA TYR A 81 -7.35 -13.68 3.38
C TYR A 81 -8.32 -12.54 3.11
N LEU A 82 -9.05 -12.06 4.13
CA LEU A 82 -9.95 -10.92 3.96
C LEU A 82 -9.21 -9.69 3.41
N ILE A 83 -8.09 -9.35 4.06
CA ILE A 83 -7.27 -8.20 3.69
C ILE A 83 -6.68 -8.40 2.28
N ALA A 84 -6.06 -9.54 2.01
CA ALA A 84 -5.43 -9.80 0.71
C ALA A 84 -6.44 -9.76 -0.45
N TYR A 85 -7.63 -10.31 -0.27
CA TYR A 85 -8.66 -10.29 -1.30
C TYR A 85 -9.27 -8.90 -1.46
N ALA A 86 -9.53 -8.18 -0.36
CA ALA A 86 -10.08 -6.84 -0.42
C ALA A 86 -9.08 -5.80 -0.94
N ALA A 87 -7.78 -6.05 -0.80
CA ALA A 87 -6.74 -5.27 -1.46
C ALA A 87 -6.73 -5.47 -2.99
N ASN A 88 -7.20 -6.63 -3.47
CA ASN A 88 -7.24 -7.03 -4.88
C ASN A 88 -8.64 -7.49 -5.32
N PRO A 89 -9.66 -6.60 -5.27
CA PRO A 89 -11.06 -6.96 -5.54
C PRO A 89 -11.33 -7.44 -6.97
N GLU A 90 -10.42 -7.16 -7.91
CA GLU A 90 -10.51 -7.66 -9.29
C GLU A 90 -10.50 -9.19 -9.37
N ASP A 91 -9.82 -9.84 -8.43
CA ASP A 91 -9.74 -11.30 -8.36
C ASP A 91 -11.11 -11.93 -8.06
N GLY A 92 -12.09 -11.12 -7.63
CA GLY A 92 -13.42 -11.59 -7.24
C GLY A 92 -13.43 -12.45 -5.99
N ARG A 93 -12.31 -12.63 -5.29
CA ARG A 93 -12.24 -13.55 -4.14
C ARG A 93 -12.89 -12.99 -2.88
N THR A 94 -13.02 -11.67 -2.77
CA THR A 94 -13.75 -11.03 -1.67
C THR A 94 -15.25 -11.24 -1.88
N PRO A 95 -16.00 -11.66 -0.84
CA PRO A 95 -17.43 -11.82 -0.96
C PRO A 95 -18.14 -10.47 -1.16
N ALA A 96 -19.25 -10.48 -1.90
CA ALA A 96 -20.18 -9.36 -2.03
C ALA A 96 -21.05 -9.15 -0.79
N LEU A 97 -20.43 -9.23 0.39
CA LEU A 97 -21.08 -9.15 1.70
C LEU A 97 -20.74 -7.81 2.35
N LEU A 98 -21.74 -6.95 2.57
CA LEU A 98 -21.57 -5.62 3.15
C LEU A 98 -20.77 -5.66 4.47
N ASP A 99 -21.08 -6.62 5.33
CA ASP A 99 -20.43 -6.79 6.63
C ASP A 99 -18.95 -7.18 6.51
N ALA A 100 -18.56 -7.92 5.47
CA ALA A 100 -17.16 -8.25 5.21
C ALA A 100 -16.33 -7.00 4.83
N TRP A 101 -16.96 -6.01 4.21
CA TRP A 101 -16.32 -4.73 3.90
C TRP A 101 -16.31 -3.77 5.09
N LYS A 102 -17.38 -3.74 5.90
CA LYS A 102 -17.45 -2.91 7.12
C LYS A 102 -16.41 -3.31 8.17
N ILE A 103 -16.17 -4.62 8.35
CA ILE A 103 -15.18 -5.09 9.32
C ILE A 103 -13.73 -4.73 8.93
N LEU A 104 -13.44 -4.52 7.64
CA LEU A 104 -12.15 -4.00 7.18
C LEU A 104 -11.92 -2.54 7.62
N ILE A 105 -12.96 -1.71 7.53
CA ILE A 105 -12.93 -0.33 8.05
C ILE A 105 -12.76 -0.34 9.57
N CYS A 106 -13.21 -1.37 10.27
CA CYS A 106 -12.99 -1.54 11.71
C CYS A 106 -11.63 -2.17 12.06
N ASP A 107 -10.67 -2.23 11.14
CA ASP A 107 -9.36 -2.89 11.31
C ASP A 107 -9.45 -4.37 11.72
N VAL A 108 -10.57 -5.05 11.46
CA VAL A 108 -10.85 -6.40 11.96
C VAL A 108 -10.76 -6.47 13.50
N ARG A 109 -11.12 -5.36 14.17
CA ARG A 109 -11.25 -5.27 15.63
C ARG A 109 -12.12 -6.39 16.16
N TYR A 110 -11.73 -6.97 17.28
CA TYR A 110 -12.51 -8.03 17.90
C TYR A 110 -13.85 -7.49 18.42
N LEU A 111 -14.93 -8.13 18.01
CA LEU A 111 -16.30 -7.83 18.41
C LEU A 111 -16.86 -9.05 19.17
N GLU A 112 -17.24 -8.82 20.42
CA GLU A 112 -17.88 -9.84 21.26
C GLU A 112 -19.20 -10.33 20.65
N GLU A 113 -19.69 -11.49 21.14
CA GLU A 113 -21.01 -11.96 20.75
C GLU A 113 -22.10 -10.96 21.18
N GLY A 114 -22.98 -10.61 20.24
CA GLY A 114 -24.02 -9.60 20.44
C GLY A 114 -23.57 -8.16 20.18
N ALA A 115 -22.28 -7.90 19.97
CA ALA A 115 -21.83 -6.58 19.54
C ALA A 115 -22.32 -6.26 18.12
N ASN A 116 -22.75 -5.02 17.91
CA ASN A 116 -23.27 -4.54 16.64
C ASN A 116 -22.13 -4.00 15.76
N LEU A 117 -21.92 -4.63 14.60
CA LEU A 117 -20.91 -4.21 13.63
C LEU A 117 -21.18 -2.81 13.07
N GLN A 118 -22.45 -2.43 12.88
CA GLN A 118 -22.80 -1.11 12.38
C GLN A 118 -22.35 0.00 13.34
N ASP A 119 -22.58 -0.19 14.64
CA ASP A 119 -22.18 0.78 15.66
C ASP A 119 -20.65 0.94 15.73
N ALA A 120 -19.91 -0.18 15.60
CA ALA A 120 -18.45 -0.18 15.54
C ALA A 120 -17.93 0.53 14.28
N TYR A 121 -18.56 0.29 13.13
CA TYR A 121 -18.26 0.93 11.87
C TYR A 121 -18.49 2.44 11.93
N ASP A 122 -19.65 2.88 12.42
CA ASP A 122 -19.98 4.30 12.55
C ASP A 122 -19.06 5.01 13.56
N ALA A 123 -18.69 4.35 14.65
CA ALA A 123 -17.73 4.88 15.61
C ALA A 123 -16.35 5.06 14.98
N GLN A 124 -15.90 4.08 14.20
CA GLN A 124 -14.61 4.12 13.53
C GLN A 124 -14.55 5.22 12.46
N LEU A 125 -15.61 5.42 11.67
CA LEU A 125 -15.68 6.54 10.73
C LEU A 125 -15.62 7.89 11.43
N ARG A 126 -16.28 8.05 12.59
CA ARG A 126 -16.18 9.27 13.40
C ARG A 126 -14.76 9.51 13.92
N GLU A 127 -14.06 8.46 14.36
CA GLU A 127 -12.67 8.57 14.81
C GLU A 127 -11.73 9.01 13.68
N GLU A 128 -11.97 8.55 12.46
CA GLU A 128 -11.25 8.96 11.24
C GLU A 128 -11.53 10.41 10.84
N GLU A 129 -12.80 10.82 10.85
CA GLU A 129 -13.18 12.21 10.56
C GLU A 129 -12.55 13.19 11.56
N LEU A 130 -12.57 12.82 12.85
CA LEU A 130 -12.02 13.63 13.92
C LEU A 130 -10.48 13.55 14.02
N GLN A 131 -9.84 12.66 13.26
CA GLN A 131 -8.39 12.42 13.32
C GLN A 131 -7.89 12.25 14.75
N THR A 132 -8.61 11.42 15.53
CA THR A 132 -8.31 11.22 16.95
C THR A 132 -6.88 10.72 17.17
N VAL A 133 -6.33 10.95 18.35
CA VAL A 133 -4.95 10.50 18.68
C VAL A 133 -4.80 8.99 18.48
N ALA A 134 -5.81 8.21 18.89
CA ALA A 134 -5.85 6.77 18.68
C ALA A 134 -5.89 6.39 17.20
N GLU A 135 -6.70 7.08 16.39
CA GLU A 135 -6.80 6.76 14.97
C GLU A 135 -5.54 7.11 14.18
N ARG A 136 -4.88 8.24 14.48
CA ARG A 136 -3.56 8.55 13.90
C ARG A 136 -2.52 7.49 14.25
N ALA A 137 -2.55 6.97 15.48
CA ALA A 137 -1.67 5.89 15.89
C ALA A 137 -1.97 4.58 15.12
N ARG A 138 -3.26 4.24 14.92
CA ARG A 138 -3.65 3.07 14.11
C ARG A 138 -3.18 3.21 12.66
N GLU A 139 -3.40 4.38 12.04
CA GLU A 139 -3.00 4.64 10.66
C GLU A 139 -1.50 4.43 10.42
N VAL A 140 -0.68 4.90 11.35
CA VAL A 140 0.78 4.76 11.30
C VAL A 140 1.23 3.29 11.32
N VAL A 141 0.50 2.41 12.01
CA VAL A 141 0.91 1.00 12.17
C VAL A 141 0.24 0.04 11.19
N ARG A 142 -0.74 0.50 10.39
CA ARG A 142 -1.38 -0.32 9.35
C ARG A 142 -0.37 -0.73 8.29
N THR A 143 -0.48 -1.96 7.81
CA THR A 143 0.27 -2.41 6.63
C THR A 143 -0.29 -1.77 5.37
N GLU A 144 0.50 -1.77 4.31
CA GLU A 144 0.05 -1.27 3.00
C GLU A 144 -1.18 -2.04 2.49
N ASP A 145 -1.22 -3.37 2.64
CA ASP A 145 -2.40 -4.16 2.27
C ASP A 145 -3.66 -3.78 3.08
N GLU A 146 -3.49 -3.45 4.37
CA GLU A 146 -4.59 -3.00 5.23
C GLU A 146 -5.12 -1.63 4.77
N LYS A 147 -4.23 -0.69 4.47
CA LYS A 147 -4.60 0.64 3.92
C LYS A 147 -5.32 0.51 2.59
N ILE A 148 -4.79 -0.29 1.67
CA ILE A 148 -5.38 -0.55 0.36
C ILE A 148 -6.77 -1.21 0.52
N ALA A 149 -6.89 -2.24 1.35
CA ALA A 149 -8.16 -2.91 1.60
C ALA A 149 -9.22 -1.95 2.18
N ARG A 150 -8.83 -1.11 3.14
CA ARG A 150 -9.71 -0.08 3.73
C ARG A 150 -10.14 0.96 2.70
N ARG A 151 -9.21 1.47 1.88
CA ARG A 151 -9.53 2.40 0.78
C ARG A 151 -10.53 1.77 -0.18
N ASN A 152 -10.28 0.52 -0.61
CA ASN A 152 -11.16 -0.19 -1.52
C ASN A 152 -12.55 -0.41 -0.87
N ALA A 153 -12.61 -0.71 0.43
CA ALA A 153 -13.86 -0.82 1.18
C ALA A 153 -14.65 0.50 1.17
N LYS A 154 -13.99 1.66 1.33
CA LYS A 154 -14.65 2.98 1.23
C LYS A 154 -15.32 3.22 -0.13
N TRP A 155 -14.80 2.63 -1.20
CA TRP A 155 -15.42 2.72 -2.53
C TRP A 155 -16.55 1.71 -2.73
N VAL A 156 -16.40 0.49 -2.21
CA VAL A 156 -17.36 -0.60 -2.40
C VAL A 156 -18.60 -0.45 -1.51
N ILE A 157 -18.43 -0.07 -0.24
CA ILE A 157 -19.53 0.01 0.75
C ILE A 157 -20.69 0.87 0.25
N PRO A 158 -20.50 2.10 -0.27
CA PRO A 158 -21.62 2.93 -0.71
C PRO A 158 -22.44 2.33 -1.85
N LEU A 159 -21.85 1.47 -2.69
CA LEU A 159 -22.62 0.73 -3.69
C LEU A 159 -23.39 -0.43 -3.07
N LEU A 160 -22.75 -1.23 -2.21
CA LEU A 160 -23.41 -2.35 -1.54
C LEU A 160 -24.61 -1.87 -0.69
N GLU A 161 -24.51 -0.70 -0.05
CA GLU A 161 -25.60 -0.12 0.74
C GLU A 161 -26.80 0.36 -0.10
N ARG A 162 -26.61 0.59 -1.41
CA ARG A 162 -27.70 0.99 -2.32
C ARG A 162 -28.43 -0.19 -2.94
N LEU A 163 -27.86 -1.38 -2.87
CA LEU A 163 -28.45 -2.59 -3.43
C LEU A 163 -29.62 -3.06 -2.57
N SER A 164 -30.64 -3.62 -3.22
CA SER A 164 -31.73 -4.25 -2.48
C SER A 164 -31.24 -5.56 -1.84
N PRO A 165 -31.92 -6.06 -0.78
CA PRO A 165 -31.61 -7.38 -0.22
C PRO A 165 -31.68 -8.51 -1.25
N GLU A 166 -32.54 -8.37 -2.26
CA GLU A 166 -32.70 -9.33 -3.36
C GLU A 166 -31.48 -9.31 -4.29
N ASP A 167 -30.99 -8.12 -4.64
CA ASP A 167 -29.77 -7.94 -5.44
C ASP A 167 -28.54 -8.48 -4.71
N LEU A 168 -28.43 -8.21 -3.40
CA LEU A 168 -27.34 -8.74 -2.56
C LEU A 168 -27.36 -10.28 -2.51
N ALA A 169 -28.53 -10.88 -2.26
CA ALA A 169 -28.69 -12.33 -2.26
C ALA A 169 -28.35 -12.95 -3.64
N GLN A 170 -28.74 -12.28 -4.73
CA GLN A 170 -28.40 -12.73 -6.07
C GLN A 170 -26.89 -12.62 -6.35
N MET A 171 -26.24 -11.56 -5.86
CA MET A 171 -24.80 -11.38 -5.97
C MET A 171 -24.01 -12.41 -5.16
N GLU A 172 -24.48 -12.78 -3.96
CA GLU A 172 -23.90 -13.87 -3.17
C GLU A 172 -23.92 -15.20 -3.93
N LEU A 173 -25.01 -15.48 -4.66
CA LEU A 173 -25.15 -16.69 -5.49
C LEU A 173 -24.24 -16.67 -6.72
N GLN A 174 -23.92 -15.50 -7.26
CA GLN A 174 -23.01 -15.33 -8.41
C GLN A 174 -21.52 -15.48 -8.03
N GLY A 175 -21.21 -15.57 -6.74
CA GLY A 175 -19.84 -15.71 -6.25
C GLY A 175 -18.95 -14.54 -6.66
N GLY A 176 -17.69 -14.82 -6.96
CA GLY A 176 -16.68 -13.78 -7.14
C GLY A 176 -16.87 -12.80 -8.30
N GLY A 177 -17.73 -13.14 -9.27
CA GLY A 177 -18.04 -12.26 -10.40
C GLY A 177 -18.74 -10.96 -9.97
N ALA A 178 -19.51 -10.99 -8.89
CA ALA A 178 -20.27 -9.83 -8.41
C ALA A 178 -19.36 -8.70 -7.92
N ILE A 179 -18.33 -9.02 -7.13
CA ILE A 179 -17.38 -8.01 -6.66
C ILE A 179 -16.56 -7.43 -7.81
N ASN A 180 -16.14 -8.23 -8.79
CA ASN A 180 -15.44 -7.70 -9.97
C ASN A 180 -16.32 -6.66 -10.71
N ALA A 181 -17.63 -6.93 -10.83
CA ALA A 181 -18.57 -6.02 -11.48
C ALA A 181 -18.84 -4.73 -10.69
N ILE A 182 -19.01 -4.83 -9.36
CA ILE A 182 -19.12 -3.66 -8.47
C ILE A 182 -17.84 -2.83 -8.56
N TRP A 183 -16.71 -3.52 -8.48
CA TRP A 183 -15.41 -2.89 -8.48
C TRP A 183 -15.13 -2.10 -9.75
N LYS A 184 -15.48 -2.63 -10.93
CA LYS A 184 -15.41 -1.89 -12.20
C LYS A 184 -16.22 -0.59 -12.21
N GLN A 185 -17.27 -0.48 -11.39
CA GLN A 185 -18.10 0.73 -11.31
C GLN A 185 -17.51 1.78 -10.36
N VAL A 186 -16.78 1.36 -9.33
CA VAL A 186 -16.26 2.27 -8.28
C VAL A 186 -14.78 2.54 -8.38
N SER A 187 -14.03 1.67 -9.05
CA SER A 187 -12.61 1.86 -9.25
C SER A 187 -12.41 3.11 -10.10
N PRO A 188 -11.49 4.02 -9.72
CA PRO A 188 -11.15 5.16 -10.55
C PRO A 188 -10.77 4.68 -11.95
N ALA A 189 -11.31 5.35 -12.98
CA ALA A 189 -10.87 5.10 -14.34
C ALA A 189 -9.37 5.38 -14.42
N PRO A 190 -8.58 4.53 -15.11
CA PRO A 190 -7.19 4.84 -15.34
C PRO A 190 -7.10 6.21 -16.03
N PRO A 191 -6.05 7.00 -15.76
CA PRO A 191 -5.81 8.24 -16.46
C PRO A 191 -5.96 8.08 -17.98
N ALA A 192 -6.54 9.07 -18.66
CA ALA A 192 -6.71 9.02 -20.12
C ALA A 192 -5.39 8.75 -20.88
N TRP A 193 -4.24 9.18 -20.34
CA TRP A 193 -2.93 8.92 -20.91
C TRP A 193 -2.48 7.44 -20.79
N ILE A 194 -2.92 6.71 -19.76
CA ILE A 194 -2.71 5.25 -19.65
C ILE A 194 -3.51 4.55 -20.74
N GLN A 195 -4.76 4.95 -20.95
CA GLN A 195 -5.57 4.37 -22.03
C GLN A 195 -4.95 4.65 -23.40
N GLN A 196 -4.39 5.85 -23.62
CA GLN A 196 -3.64 6.17 -24.84
C GLN A 196 -2.42 5.26 -25.05
N ILE A 197 -1.72 4.89 -23.98
CA ILE A 197 -0.60 3.95 -24.05
C ILE A 197 -1.09 2.56 -24.48
N VAL A 198 -2.14 2.06 -23.82
CA VAL A 198 -2.74 0.75 -24.10
C VAL A 198 -3.27 0.68 -25.53
N ASP A 199 -4.03 1.69 -25.96
CA ASP A 199 -4.68 1.75 -27.27
C ASP A 199 -3.68 1.91 -28.43
N ALA A 200 -2.60 2.65 -28.20
CA ALA A 200 -1.60 2.89 -29.22
C ALA A 200 -0.87 1.61 -29.66
N GLN A 201 -0.83 0.57 -28.79
CA GLN A 201 -0.04 -0.66 -29.00
C GLN A 201 1.41 -0.40 -29.45
N GLN A 202 1.95 0.76 -29.12
CA GLN A 202 3.33 1.15 -29.39
C GLN A 202 4.17 0.96 -28.14
N LEU A 203 5.48 0.80 -28.34
CA LEU A 203 6.42 0.87 -27.22
C LEU A 203 6.45 2.33 -26.73
N TRP A 204 5.70 2.59 -25.66
CA TRP A 204 5.81 3.81 -24.87
C TRP A 204 6.90 3.61 -23.83
N GLY A 205 7.72 4.62 -23.62
CA GLY A 205 8.85 4.51 -22.71
C GLY A 205 9.40 5.84 -22.26
N PHE A 206 10.05 5.79 -21.12
CA PHE A 206 10.92 6.85 -20.66
C PHE A 206 12.33 6.56 -21.18
N VAL A 207 13.07 7.60 -21.51
CA VAL A 207 14.49 7.40 -21.86
C VAL A 207 15.25 7.22 -20.56
N PHE A 208 15.68 5.98 -20.35
CA PHE A 208 16.69 5.62 -19.38
C PHE A 208 18.04 5.69 -20.09
N ASP A 209 18.87 6.64 -19.68
CA ASP A 209 20.23 6.74 -20.18
C ASP A 209 21.19 6.41 -19.05
N LYS A 210 22.05 5.40 -19.28
CA LYS A 210 23.23 5.24 -18.44
C LYS A 210 24.17 6.39 -18.76
N THR A 211 24.56 7.17 -17.76
CA THR A 211 25.54 8.26 -17.90
C THR A 211 26.82 7.84 -18.64
N ARG A 212 27.24 6.58 -18.58
CA ARG A 212 28.34 6.01 -19.38
C ARG A 212 28.01 5.90 -20.88
N GLU A 213 26.82 5.45 -21.23
CA GLU A 213 26.35 5.28 -22.62
C GLU A 213 26.15 6.64 -23.29
N THR A 214 25.59 7.63 -22.58
CA THR A 214 25.48 9.02 -23.07
C THR A 214 26.86 9.65 -23.29
N LYS A 215 27.78 9.48 -22.33
CA LYS A 215 29.17 9.96 -22.45
C LYS A 215 29.91 9.30 -23.62
N GLN A 216 29.69 8.00 -23.88
CA GLN A 216 30.31 7.29 -25.00
C GLN A 216 29.72 7.69 -26.36
N LYS A 217 28.38 7.83 -26.45
CA LYS A 217 27.68 8.09 -27.70
C LYS A 217 27.77 9.55 -28.14
N TYR A 218 27.82 10.49 -27.21
CA TYR A 218 27.74 11.92 -27.50
C TYR A 218 28.91 12.76 -26.92
N GLY A 219 29.73 12.19 -26.03
CA GLY A 219 30.88 12.87 -25.42
C GLY A 219 30.53 13.70 -24.18
N HIS A 220 31.55 14.24 -23.49
CA HIS A 220 31.41 15.00 -22.23
C HIS A 220 30.67 16.35 -22.33
N LYS A 221 30.28 16.77 -23.53
CA LYS A 221 29.76 18.12 -23.81
C LYS A 221 28.29 18.16 -24.23
N TRP A 222 27.62 17.02 -24.37
CA TRP A 222 26.22 17.01 -24.73
C TRP A 222 25.36 17.26 -23.50
N HIS A 223 24.69 18.41 -23.47
CA HIS A 223 23.75 18.75 -22.43
C HIS A 223 22.48 17.91 -22.58
N PHE A 224 21.97 17.41 -21.45
CA PHE A 224 20.75 16.61 -21.43
C PHE A 224 19.55 17.36 -22.04
N LYS A 225 19.52 18.68 -21.86
CA LYS A 225 18.56 19.60 -22.48
C LYS A 225 18.58 19.54 -24.02
N ASP A 226 19.76 19.52 -24.64
CA ASP A 226 19.92 19.47 -26.09
C ASP A 226 19.52 18.09 -26.65
N TYR A 227 19.81 17.04 -25.88
CA TYR A 227 19.40 15.68 -26.23
C TYR A 227 17.88 15.47 -26.12
N ARG A 228 17.23 16.03 -25.10
CA ARG A 228 15.76 16.04 -24.95
C ARG A 228 15.05 16.61 -26.17
N GLU A 229 15.60 17.68 -26.76
CA GLU A 229 15.04 18.28 -27.98
C GLU A 229 15.21 17.35 -29.21
N SER A 230 16.27 16.54 -29.23
CA SER A 230 16.50 15.53 -30.27
C SER A 230 15.57 14.31 -30.19
N LEU A 231 15.03 14.01 -29.01
CA LEU A 231 14.05 12.94 -28.77
C LEU A 231 12.65 13.36 -29.25
N SER A 232 12.50 13.52 -30.56
CA SER A 232 11.24 13.90 -31.22
C SER A 232 10.36 12.70 -31.59
N SER A 233 10.38 11.64 -30.77
CA SER A 233 9.51 10.48 -30.97
C SER A 233 8.16 10.68 -30.27
N PRO A 234 7.01 10.43 -30.94
CA PRO A 234 5.68 10.55 -30.34
C PRO A 234 5.46 9.73 -29.06
N GLY A 235 6.22 8.64 -28.86
CA GLY A 235 6.12 7.74 -27.72
C GLY A 235 7.01 8.06 -26.52
N ILE A 236 7.81 9.16 -26.57
CA ILE A 236 8.71 9.56 -25.49
C ILE A 236 8.12 10.75 -24.73
N LEU A 237 7.87 10.53 -23.44
CA LEU A 237 7.26 11.51 -22.54
C LEU A 237 8.27 12.59 -22.12
N ARG A 238 8.12 13.80 -22.66
CA ARG A 238 9.08 14.92 -22.50
C ARG A 238 9.14 15.58 -21.11
N ASN A 239 8.30 15.23 -20.16
CA ASN A 239 8.19 15.93 -18.86
C ASN A 239 8.75 15.11 -17.69
N THR A 240 9.26 13.90 -17.93
CA THR A 240 9.85 13.07 -16.88
C THR A 240 11.01 12.31 -17.49
N PHE A 241 12.22 12.71 -17.11
CA PHE A 241 13.44 12.03 -17.49
C PHE A 241 14.16 11.65 -16.21
N ILE A 242 14.48 10.38 -16.06
CA ILE A 242 15.25 9.89 -14.93
C ILE A 242 16.63 9.56 -15.47
N VAL A 243 17.59 10.45 -15.19
CA VAL A 243 19.01 10.16 -15.47
C VAL A 243 19.52 9.32 -14.31
N VAL A 244 19.89 8.07 -14.57
CA VAL A 244 20.46 7.22 -13.53
C VAL A 244 21.99 7.22 -13.61
N ASP A 245 22.65 7.37 -12.46
CA ASP A 245 24.09 7.19 -12.38
C ASP A 245 24.45 5.73 -12.67
N ALA A 246 25.24 5.51 -13.73
CA ALA A 246 25.70 4.20 -14.15
C ALA A 246 26.56 3.50 -13.08
N GLY A 247 27.19 4.26 -12.17
CA GLY A 247 27.95 3.70 -11.05
C GLY A 247 27.08 2.99 -9.99
N CYS A 248 25.76 3.20 -10.01
CA CYS A 248 24.82 2.62 -9.05
C CYS A 248 24.02 1.43 -9.59
N ILE A 249 24.18 1.09 -10.88
CA ILE A 249 23.44 0.02 -11.56
C ILE A 249 24.40 -1.14 -11.81
N PRO A 250 24.27 -2.28 -11.10
CA PRO A 250 24.97 -3.50 -11.47
C PRO A 250 24.78 -3.84 -12.96
N GLU A 251 25.86 -4.23 -13.66
CA GLU A 251 25.80 -4.61 -15.08
C GLU A 251 24.80 -5.78 -15.31
N ASP A 252 24.52 -6.58 -14.28
CA ASP A 252 23.72 -7.80 -14.33
C ASP A 252 22.27 -7.61 -13.86
N LEU A 253 21.75 -6.36 -13.76
CA LEU A 253 20.44 -6.07 -13.15
C LEU A 253 19.26 -6.83 -13.81
N TRP A 254 19.42 -7.22 -15.07
CA TRP A 254 18.43 -7.93 -15.89
C TRP A 254 18.57 -9.47 -15.80
N GLU A 255 19.71 -9.97 -15.29
CA GLU A 255 20.00 -11.40 -15.11
C GLU A 255 19.89 -11.84 -13.65
N CYS A 256 19.61 -10.91 -12.73
CA CYS A 256 19.60 -11.15 -11.29
C CYS A 256 18.41 -12.01 -10.84
N THR A 257 18.65 -13.32 -10.78
CA THR A 257 18.01 -14.30 -9.88
C THR A 257 18.46 -14.12 -8.41
N ARG A 258 18.78 -12.89 -8.01
CA ARG A 258 19.20 -12.57 -6.64
C ARG A 258 17.97 -12.48 -5.72
N PRO A 259 18.09 -12.83 -4.44
CA PRO A 259 16.97 -12.79 -3.50
C PRO A 259 16.36 -11.39 -3.44
N ALA A 260 15.02 -11.34 -3.35
CA ALA A 260 14.15 -10.16 -3.48
C ALA A 260 14.35 -9.02 -2.44
N TYR A 261 15.52 -8.95 -1.78
CA TYR A 261 15.78 -8.10 -0.62
C TYR A 261 16.92 -7.08 -0.82
N GLU A 262 17.69 -7.13 -1.91
CA GLU A 262 18.68 -6.08 -2.21
C GLU A 262 18.01 -4.93 -2.98
N ILE A 263 17.75 -3.83 -2.28
CA ILE A 263 17.19 -2.62 -2.89
C ILE A 263 18.32 -1.85 -3.59
N PHE A 264 18.31 -1.81 -4.92
CA PHE A 264 19.19 -0.93 -5.68
C PHE A 264 18.63 0.49 -5.68
N TRP A 265 19.48 1.44 -5.32
CA TRP A 265 19.13 2.85 -5.23
C TRP A 265 19.69 3.62 -6.39
N VAL A 266 18.87 4.49 -6.95
CA VAL A 266 19.22 5.38 -8.05
C VAL A 266 18.88 6.82 -7.68
N TRP A 267 19.63 7.77 -8.22
CA TRP A 267 19.25 9.17 -8.16
C TRP A 267 18.37 9.50 -9.37
N ALA A 268 17.20 10.08 -9.14
CA ALA A 268 16.38 10.73 -10.15
C ALA A 268 16.62 12.24 -10.09
N TYR A 269 16.78 12.88 -11.24
CA TYR A 269 17.13 14.30 -11.37
C TYR A 269 16.03 15.06 -12.09
N ASP A 270 15.89 16.35 -11.80
CA ASP A 270 15.05 17.26 -12.58
C ASP A 270 15.51 17.31 -14.04
N ALA A 271 14.55 17.57 -14.94
CA ALA A 271 14.83 17.63 -16.37
C ALA A 271 15.74 18.80 -16.77
N ASP A 272 15.82 19.83 -15.93
CA ASP A 272 16.70 21.00 -16.04
C ASP A 272 17.83 20.99 -15.01
N TRP A 273 18.05 19.88 -14.30
CA TRP A 273 19.12 19.76 -13.33
C TRP A 273 20.50 19.89 -13.99
N GLU A 274 21.35 20.75 -13.41
CA GLU A 274 22.74 20.92 -13.83
C GLU A 274 23.69 20.42 -12.73
N PRO A 275 24.72 19.61 -13.07
CA PRO A 275 25.75 19.24 -12.11
C PRO A 275 26.48 20.52 -11.65
N SER A 276 26.48 20.80 -10.35
CA SER A 276 27.24 21.92 -9.81
C SER A 276 28.74 21.70 -10.05
N SER A 277 29.42 22.68 -10.65
CA SER A 277 30.88 22.66 -10.88
C SER A 277 31.70 22.74 -9.59
N THR A 278 31.04 23.06 -8.47
CA THR A 278 31.59 23.04 -7.12
C THR A 278 31.25 21.72 -6.46
N LYS A 279 32.28 21.06 -5.92
CA LYS A 279 32.17 19.87 -5.05
C LYS A 279 30.97 20.00 -4.13
N ASP A 280 30.15 18.94 -4.07
CA ASP A 280 29.07 18.75 -3.09
C ASP A 280 29.56 19.23 -1.73
N THR A 281 29.18 20.46 -1.37
CA THR A 281 29.30 20.91 0.01
C THR A 281 28.12 20.22 0.66
N GLU A 282 28.39 19.33 1.61
CA GLU A 282 27.39 18.61 2.39
C GLU A 282 26.35 19.60 2.94
N SER A 283 25.29 19.81 2.18
CA SER A 283 24.07 20.45 2.65
C SER A 283 23.34 19.35 3.41
N ASP A 284 23.01 19.60 4.67
CA ASP A 284 22.36 18.67 5.62
C ASP A 284 20.95 18.18 5.21
N GLY A 285 20.63 18.23 3.91
CA GLY A 285 19.41 17.70 3.33
C GLY A 285 18.16 18.51 3.68
N GLU A 286 18.32 19.79 4.04
CA GLU A 286 17.19 20.69 4.33
C GLU A 286 16.59 21.33 3.07
N GLU A 287 17.32 21.35 1.95
CA GLU A 287 16.85 21.96 0.69
C GLU A 287 16.86 20.96 -0.49
N TYR A 288 15.87 21.12 -1.36
CA TYR A 288 15.72 20.30 -2.57
C TYR A 288 16.82 20.62 -3.59
N GLN A 289 17.64 19.63 -3.92
CA GLN A 289 18.82 19.79 -4.81
C GLN A 289 18.52 19.48 -6.29
N GLY A 290 17.25 19.47 -6.68
CA GLY A 290 16.83 19.02 -8.02
C GLY A 290 17.08 17.54 -8.28
N ARG A 291 17.19 16.73 -7.20
CA ARG A 291 17.35 15.28 -7.26
C ARG A 291 16.74 14.58 -6.05
N VAL A 292 16.41 13.30 -6.21
CA VAL A 292 15.85 12.45 -5.14
C VAL A 292 16.30 11.00 -5.31
N LYS A 293 16.56 10.32 -4.19
CA LYS A 293 17.06 8.95 -4.15
C LYS A 293 15.89 7.97 -4.07
N VAL A 294 15.85 6.99 -4.98
CA VAL A 294 14.68 6.12 -5.19
C VAL A 294 15.09 4.66 -5.40
N PRO A 295 14.27 3.67 -5.02
CA PRO A 295 14.48 2.28 -5.40
C PRO A 295 14.27 2.10 -6.91
N ILE A 296 15.15 1.35 -7.59
CA ILE A 296 15.06 1.13 -9.05
C ILE A 296 13.74 0.42 -9.46
N TYR A 297 13.23 -0.47 -8.61
CA TYR A 297 11.97 -1.19 -8.85
C TYR A 297 10.72 -0.32 -8.67
N CYS A 298 10.88 0.91 -8.17
CA CYS A 298 9.81 1.88 -7.97
C CYS A 298 9.77 2.94 -9.09
N LEU A 299 10.62 2.84 -10.13
CA LEU A 299 10.68 3.87 -11.17
C LEU A 299 9.37 3.97 -11.95
N ASP A 300 8.76 2.84 -12.31
CA ASP A 300 7.44 2.82 -12.96
C ASP A 300 6.40 3.50 -12.07
N ALA A 301 6.42 3.18 -10.76
CA ALA A 301 5.65 3.76 -9.65
C ALA A 301 5.61 5.30 -9.68
N TRP A 302 6.80 5.86 -9.83
CA TRP A 302 7.04 7.30 -9.87
C TRP A 302 6.56 7.95 -11.15
N PHE A 303 6.84 7.33 -12.30
CA PHE A 303 6.48 7.87 -13.59
C PHE A 303 4.97 8.08 -13.73
N TYR A 304 4.19 7.14 -13.22
CA TYR A 304 2.74 7.29 -13.13
C TYR A 304 2.34 8.44 -12.21
N ALA A 305 2.90 8.54 -11.00
CA ALA A 305 2.54 9.58 -10.04
C ALA A 305 2.81 10.98 -10.62
N ALA A 306 4.01 11.21 -11.18
CA ALA A 306 4.38 12.47 -11.84
C ALA A 306 3.39 12.87 -12.94
N ARG A 307 2.85 11.87 -13.66
CA ARG A 307 1.96 12.07 -14.80
C ARG A 307 0.49 12.19 -14.42
N TYR A 308 0.03 11.38 -13.48
CA TYR A 308 -1.37 11.35 -13.07
C TYR A 308 -1.70 12.45 -12.07
N GLU A 309 -0.85 12.63 -11.07
CA GLU A 309 -1.06 13.61 -10.00
C GLU A 309 -0.56 15.01 -10.39
N GLY A 310 0.25 15.10 -11.45
CA GLY A 310 0.92 16.33 -11.83
C GLY A 310 1.97 16.79 -10.81
N VAL A 311 2.44 15.86 -9.96
CA VAL A 311 3.41 16.14 -8.89
C VAL A 311 4.81 16.24 -9.48
N SER A 312 5.55 17.24 -9.03
CA SER A 312 6.95 17.45 -9.41
C SER A 312 7.89 16.52 -8.64
N LEU A 313 9.13 16.36 -9.12
CA LEU A 313 10.19 15.67 -8.35
C LEU A 313 10.43 16.34 -6.98
N ARG A 314 10.16 17.65 -6.86
CA ARG A 314 10.19 18.38 -5.59
C ARG A 314 9.08 17.92 -4.64
N ASP A 315 7.86 17.74 -5.15
CA ASP A 315 6.71 17.25 -4.38
C ASP A 315 6.96 15.82 -3.87
N MET A 316 7.64 15.02 -4.68
CA MET A 316 8.10 13.68 -4.33
C MET A 316 9.22 13.69 -3.29
N TRP A 317 10.18 14.62 -3.42
CA TRP A 317 11.23 14.84 -2.42
C TRP A 317 10.67 15.31 -1.07
N LEU A 318 9.64 16.17 -1.07
CA LEU A 318 8.93 16.59 0.14
C LEU A 318 8.29 15.38 0.84
N LYS A 319 7.63 14.50 0.07
CA LYS A 319 7.06 13.25 0.61
C LYS A 319 8.13 12.32 1.17
N ALA A 320 9.28 12.24 0.51
CA ALA A 320 10.43 11.45 0.98
C ALA A 320 10.95 11.90 2.35
N GLN A 321 10.83 13.19 2.70
CA GLN A 321 11.29 13.70 4.01
C GLN A 321 10.57 13.07 5.19
N ASN A 322 9.35 12.55 4.99
CA ASN A 322 8.57 11.88 6.04
C ASN A 322 9.06 10.45 6.32
N HIS A 323 9.93 9.88 5.48
CA HIS A 323 10.50 8.57 5.69
C HIS A 323 11.78 8.67 6.55
N PRO A 324 12.03 7.77 7.52
CA PRO A 324 13.22 7.83 8.37
C PRO A 324 14.56 7.88 7.62
N ALA A 325 14.60 7.28 6.42
CA ALA A 325 15.77 7.29 5.55
C ALA A 325 15.80 8.44 4.52
N LYS A 326 14.82 9.36 4.56
CA LYS A 326 14.59 10.44 3.57
C LYS A 326 14.42 9.92 2.13
N LEU A 327 13.59 8.87 1.97
CA LEU A 327 13.36 8.14 0.72
C LEU A 327 11.86 8.08 0.42
N TRP A 328 11.49 8.00 -0.85
CA TRP A 328 10.10 7.68 -1.22
C TRP A 328 10.05 6.31 -1.92
N ILE A 329 9.28 5.41 -1.31
CA ILE A 329 9.06 4.03 -1.76
C ILE A 329 7.62 3.96 -2.26
N CYS A 330 7.44 3.56 -3.51
CA CYS A 330 6.14 3.31 -4.11
C CYS A 330 6.26 2.02 -4.94
N TYR A 331 5.53 0.97 -4.58
CA TYR A 331 5.64 -0.30 -5.28
C TYR A 331 5.00 -0.23 -6.66
N SER A 332 5.73 -0.65 -7.70
CA SER A 332 5.19 -0.78 -9.05
C SER A 332 4.12 -1.86 -9.08
N LYS A 333 2.95 -1.55 -9.65
CA LYS A 333 1.98 -2.57 -10.08
C LYS A 333 2.10 -2.78 -11.60
N PRO A 334 1.67 -3.92 -12.16
CA PRO A 334 1.40 -4.04 -13.60
C PRO A 334 0.52 -2.87 -14.07
N LEU A 335 0.78 -2.30 -15.26
CA LEU A 335 0.14 -1.05 -15.76
C LEU A 335 -1.40 -1.05 -15.65
N GLU A 336 -2.00 -2.23 -15.76
CA GLU A 336 -3.44 -2.52 -15.67
C GLU A 336 -4.00 -2.47 -14.23
N GLU A 337 -3.14 -2.66 -13.22
CA GLU A 337 -3.48 -2.76 -11.79
C GLU A 337 -3.25 -1.45 -11.02
N TRP A 338 -2.82 -0.39 -11.71
CA TRP A 338 -2.53 0.90 -11.10
C TRP A 338 -3.79 1.58 -10.59
N ARG A 339 -3.92 1.61 -9.27
CA ARG A 339 -4.97 2.35 -8.57
C ARG A 339 -4.41 3.26 -7.51
N HIS A 340 -4.57 4.54 -7.80
CA HIS A 340 -4.04 5.67 -7.09
C HIS A 340 -4.45 5.74 -5.60
N GLU A 341 -3.48 5.99 -4.72
CA GLU A 341 -3.72 6.73 -3.47
C GLU A 341 -3.49 8.21 -3.77
N PRO A 342 -4.45 9.11 -3.47
CA PRO A 342 -4.27 10.57 -3.56
C PRO A 342 -2.91 11.03 -3.06
N TYR A 343 -2.32 12.04 -3.71
CA TYR A 343 -1.09 12.70 -3.23
C TYR A 343 -1.23 13.26 -1.79
N ILE A 344 -2.48 13.44 -1.31
CA ILE A 344 -2.86 14.16 -0.09
C ILE A 344 -2.18 13.59 1.15
#